data_AF-A0A0A7CPA9-F1
#
_entry.id   AF-A0A0A7CPA9-F1
#
_cell.length_a   1.000
_cell.length_b   1.000
_cell.length_c   1.000
_cell.angle_alpha   90.00
_cell.angle_beta   90.00
_cell.angle_gamma   90.00
#
_symmetry.space_group_name_H-M   'P 1'
#
loop_
_entity.id
_entity.type
_entity.pdbx_description
1 polymer ?
#
loop_
_entity_poly.entity_id
_entity_poly.type
_entity_poly.pdbx_seq_one_letter_code
_entity_poly.pdbx_strand_id
1 'polypeptide(L)'
;MTPHWIIAAVIVACWRLGTVATHVQLLVVGGTGNLAEKYIWPALNELQQRHTMAVWAAGTDTPADAAPRLASIVPDSLSISYAQLARAEDYEALSRRPEWTIDSTAGLIVYLAIPPKFFAQVSSKHAPEIYDAT
;
A
#
# COMPACT_ATOMS: atom_id res chain seq x y z
N MET A 1 1.66 -36.89 35.94
CA MET A 1 2.89 -36.10 35.67
C MET A 1 2.86 -35.65 34.23
N THR A 2 2.37 -34.44 33.96
CA THR A 2 2.44 -33.86 32.62
C THR A 2 3.89 -33.47 32.33
N PRO A 3 4.48 -33.91 31.20
CA PRO A 3 5.87 -33.62 30.91
C PRO A 3 6.06 -32.12 30.68
N HIS A 4 6.93 -31.52 31.49
CA HIS A 4 7.30 -30.09 31.47
C HIS A 4 7.87 -29.65 30.10
N TRP A 5 8.39 -30.60 29.30
CA TRP A 5 8.86 -30.33 27.94
C TRP A 5 7.74 -30.00 26.95
N ILE A 6 6.51 -30.49 27.18
CA ILE A 6 5.36 -30.18 26.31
C ILE A 6 4.96 -28.72 26.48
N ILE A 7 4.96 -28.22 27.72
CA ILE A 7 4.64 -26.81 28.02
C ILE A 7 5.70 -25.89 27.40
N ALA A 8 6.99 -26.26 27.52
CA ALA A 8 8.09 -25.50 26.90
C ALA A 8 7.99 -25.49 25.36
N ALA A 9 7.67 -26.62 24.74
CA ALA A 9 7.49 -26.72 23.29
C ALA A 9 6.30 -25.88 22.80
N VAL A 10 5.19 -25.86 23.53
CA VAL A 10 4.02 -25.04 23.20
C VAL A 10 4.33 -23.55 23.35
N ILE A 11 5.03 -23.13 24.40
CA ILE A 11 5.41 -21.72 24.60
C ILE A 11 6.36 -21.25 23.48
N VAL A 12 7.35 -22.06 23.11
CA VAL A 12 8.28 -21.73 22.01
C VAL A 12 7.57 -21.68 20.66
N ALA A 13 6.63 -22.60 20.41
CA ALA A 13 5.80 -22.59 19.21
C ALA A 13 4.88 -21.36 19.16
N CYS A 14 4.23 -20.99 20.28
CA CYS A 14 3.40 -19.79 20.37
C CYS A 14 4.21 -18.50 20.22
N TRP A 15 5.46 -18.45 20.72
CA TRP A 15 6.37 -17.33 20.48
C TRP A 15 6.83 -17.24 19.02
N ARG A 16 7.05 -18.37 18.34
CA ARG A 16 7.38 -18.41 16.91
C ARG A 16 6.19 -18.13 15.99
N LEU A 17 4.97 -18.43 16.44
CA LEU A 17 3.72 -17.99 15.82
C LEU A 17 3.34 -16.56 16.23
N GLY A 18 4.25 -15.83 16.87
CA GLY A 18 4.11 -14.41 17.17
C GLY A 18 4.02 -13.61 15.88
N THR A 19 2.77 -13.33 15.49
CA THR A 19 2.33 -12.29 14.56
C THR A 19 3.14 -12.19 13.27
N VAL A 20 2.63 -12.77 12.18
CA VAL A 20 2.91 -12.20 10.85
C VAL A 20 2.62 -10.71 10.99
N ALA A 21 3.65 -9.87 10.82
CA ALA A 21 3.52 -8.43 10.97
C ALA A 21 2.61 -7.94 9.84
N THR A 22 1.31 -7.99 10.08
CA THR A 22 0.29 -7.59 9.14
C THR A 22 0.33 -6.08 9.07
N HIS A 23 0.83 -5.56 7.96
CA HIS A 23 0.83 -4.12 7.71
C HIS A 23 -0.38 -3.75 6.86
N VAL A 24 -0.84 -2.52 7.00
CA VAL A 24 -1.80 -1.97 6.03
C VAL A 24 -1.02 -1.52 4.80
N GLN A 25 -1.51 -1.88 3.62
CA GLN A 25 -1.00 -1.32 2.37
C GLN A 25 -1.90 -0.16 1.95
N LEU A 26 -1.31 0.98 1.66
CA LEU A 26 -2.04 2.18 1.24
C LEU A 26 -1.54 2.63 -0.14
N LEU A 27 -2.44 2.65 -1.11
CA LEU A 27 -2.19 3.15 -2.47
C LEU A 27 -2.90 4.49 -2.67
N VAL A 28 -2.14 5.56 -2.82
CA VAL A 28 -2.65 6.90 -3.11
C VAL A 28 -2.57 7.16 -4.62
N VAL A 29 -3.70 7.02 -5.30
CA VAL A 29 -3.82 7.33 -6.73
C VAL A 29 -3.97 8.85 -6.88
N GLY A 30 -3.12 9.47 -7.70
CA GLY A 30 -2.98 10.93 -7.76
C GLY A 30 -1.94 11.47 -6.77
N GLY A 31 -0.94 10.67 -6.41
CA GLY A 31 0.04 10.98 -5.37
C GLY A 31 0.91 12.22 -5.63
N THR A 32 1.02 12.68 -6.88
CA THR A 32 1.76 13.91 -7.25
C THR A 32 0.89 15.18 -7.23
N GLY A 33 -0.42 15.03 -6.98
CA GLY A 33 -1.39 16.12 -7.04
C GLY A 33 -1.44 16.99 -5.77
N ASN A 34 -2.03 18.18 -5.90
CA ASN A 34 -2.13 19.16 -4.81
C ASN A 34 -2.88 18.64 -3.58
N LEU A 35 -3.86 17.76 -3.75
CA LEU A 35 -4.57 17.16 -2.60
C LEU A 35 -3.62 16.26 -1.79
N ALA A 36 -2.78 15.49 -2.49
CA ALA A 36 -1.81 14.61 -1.87
C ALA A 36 -0.75 15.40 -1.10
N GLU A 37 -0.18 16.43 -1.75
CA GLU A 37 0.78 17.37 -1.16
C GLU A 37 0.24 18.03 0.11
N LYS A 38 -0.96 18.60 0.07
CA LYS A 38 -1.46 19.43 1.17
C LYS A 38 -1.98 18.66 2.37
N TYR A 39 -2.54 17.46 2.15
CA TYR A 39 -3.31 16.77 3.19
C TYR A 39 -2.94 15.30 3.38
N ILE A 40 -2.57 14.59 2.32
CA ILE A 40 -2.36 13.14 2.41
C ILE A 40 -0.96 12.84 2.94
N TRP A 41 0.10 13.38 2.33
CA TRP A 41 1.46 13.10 2.77
C TRP A 41 1.76 13.53 4.21
N PRO A 42 1.32 14.72 4.67
CA PRO A 42 1.48 15.09 6.08
C PRO A 42 0.75 14.11 7.03
N ALA A 43 -0.49 13.71 6.70
CA ALA A 43 -1.25 12.79 7.54
C ALA A 43 -0.63 11.38 7.58
N LEU A 44 -0.15 10.88 6.44
CA LEU A 44 0.51 9.57 6.38
C LEU A 44 1.87 9.57 7.07
N ASN A 45 2.60 10.68 7.04
CA ASN A 45 3.87 10.79 7.76
C ASN A 45 3.65 10.59 9.27
N GLU A 46 2.65 11.24 9.85
CA GLU A 46 2.28 11.06 11.27
C GLU A 46 1.85 9.62 11.57
N LEU A 47 1.14 8.97 10.64
CA LEU A 47 0.66 7.61 10.83
C LEU A 47 1.78 6.56 10.70
N GLN A 48 2.68 6.67 9.73
CA GLN A 48 3.77 5.71 9.53
C GLN A 48 4.79 5.74 10.67
N GLN A 49 4.92 6.86 11.37
CA GLN A 49 5.72 6.96 12.60
C GLN A 49 5.14 6.15 13.77
N ARG A 50 3.84 5.80 13.73
CA ARG A 50 3.13 5.11 14.83
C ARG A 50 2.69 3.69 14.47
N HIS A 51 2.63 3.39 13.17
CA HIS A 51 2.05 2.17 12.66
C HIS A 51 2.87 1.62 11.49
N THR A 52 3.01 0.29 11.44
CA THR A 52 3.64 -0.39 10.31
C THR A 52 2.72 -0.34 9.09
N MET A 53 3.11 0.40 8.07
CA MET A 53 2.39 0.50 6.81
C MET A 53 3.31 0.61 5.61
N ALA A 54 2.86 0.01 4.49
CA ALA A 54 3.48 0.15 3.19
C ALA A 54 2.72 1.21 2.39
N VAL A 55 3.36 2.34 2.10
CA VAL A 55 2.73 3.48 1.44
C VAL A 55 3.21 3.57 -0.01
N TRP A 56 2.25 3.66 -0.92
CA TRP A 56 2.48 3.77 -2.35
C TRP A 56 1.87 5.05 -2.90
N ALA A 57 2.68 5.85 -3.57
CA ALA A 57 2.20 6.91 -4.46
C ALA A 57 1.95 6.31 -5.84
N ALA A 58 0.88 6.74 -6.50
CA ALA A 58 0.63 6.35 -7.88
C ALA A 58 0.08 7.49 -8.73
N GLY A 59 0.39 7.44 -10.02
CA GLY A 59 0.00 8.46 -10.99
C GLY A 59 0.22 7.99 -12.42
N THR A 60 -0.10 8.84 -13.39
CA THR A 60 0.11 8.53 -14.81
C THR A 60 1.53 8.82 -15.29
N ASP A 61 2.26 9.65 -14.55
CA ASP A 61 3.61 10.07 -14.91
C ASP A 61 4.59 8.90 -14.79
N THR A 62 5.66 8.93 -15.59
CA THR A 62 6.71 7.93 -15.46
C THR A 62 7.42 8.07 -14.10
N PRO A 63 8.07 7.02 -13.57
CA PRO A 63 8.82 7.14 -12.32
C PRO A 63 9.89 8.24 -12.36
N ALA A 64 10.53 8.44 -13.52
CA ALA A 64 11.55 9.48 -13.69
C ALA A 64 10.96 10.90 -13.59
N ASP A 65 9.76 11.11 -14.13
CA ASP A 65 9.08 12.41 -14.10
C ASP A 65 8.42 12.67 -12.73
N ALA A 66 7.92 11.62 -12.08
CA ALA A 66 7.27 11.73 -10.77
C ALA A 66 8.27 11.94 -9.62
N ALA A 67 9.46 11.34 -9.69
CA ALA A 67 10.48 11.40 -8.64
C ALA A 67 10.82 12.82 -8.16
N PRO A 68 11.16 13.81 -9.02
CA PRO A 68 11.48 15.16 -8.56
C PRO A 68 10.28 15.87 -7.91
N ARG A 69 9.06 15.55 -8.34
CA ARG A 69 7.84 16.11 -7.75
C ARG A 69 7.57 15.50 -6.39
N LEU A 70 7.70 14.19 -6.24
CA LEU A 70 7.52 13.51 -4.95
C LEU A 70 8.56 13.98 -3.93
N ALA A 71 9.82 14.12 -4.33
CA ALA A 71 10.88 14.63 -3.47
C ALA A 71 10.63 16.04 -2.91
N SER A 72 9.79 16.85 -3.56
CA SER A 72 9.47 18.20 -3.08
C SER A 72 8.20 18.29 -2.23
N ILE A 73 7.34 17.26 -2.25
CA ILE A 73 6.03 17.28 -1.58
C ILE A 73 5.87 16.21 -0.49
N VAL A 74 6.71 15.17 -0.51
CA VAL A 74 6.68 14.07 0.45
C VAL A 74 7.71 14.38 1.55
N PRO A 75 7.33 14.33 2.83
CA PRO A 75 8.29 14.49 3.92
C PRO A 75 9.40 13.44 3.86
N ASP A 76 10.66 13.83 4.09
CA ASP A 76 11.83 12.93 4.06
C ASP A 76 11.73 11.75 5.07
N SER A 77 10.90 11.91 6.11
CA SER A 77 10.63 10.88 7.11
C SER A 77 9.59 9.83 6.68
N LEU A 78 8.85 10.09 5.60
CA LEU A 78 7.84 9.18 5.07
C LEU A 78 8.46 8.28 3.98
N SER A 79 8.52 6.98 4.25
CA SER A 79 8.97 5.99 3.29
C SER A 79 7.82 5.62 2.35
N ILE A 80 8.01 5.89 1.06
CA ILE A 80 7.05 5.57 0.00
C ILE A 80 7.70 4.84 -1.17
N SER A 81 6.90 4.04 -1.88
CA SER A 81 7.22 3.53 -3.21
C SER A 81 6.33 4.20 -4.27
N TYR A 82 6.77 4.25 -5.53
CA TYR A 82 5.98 4.82 -6.64
C TYR A 82 5.60 3.77 -7.68
N ALA A 83 4.34 3.82 -8.13
CA ALA A 83 3.83 3.03 -9.23
C ALA A 83 3.21 3.95 -10.30
N GLN A 84 3.69 3.85 -11.54
CA GLN A 84 2.94 4.39 -12.68
C GLN A 84 1.70 3.53 -12.88
N LEU A 85 0.55 4.15 -13.18
CA LEU A 85 -0.76 3.51 -13.39
C LEU A 85 -1.51 4.20 -14.56
N ALA A 86 -0.81 4.41 -15.67
CA ALA A 86 -1.35 5.10 -16.84
C ALA A 86 -2.26 4.18 -17.70
N ARG A 87 -1.87 2.91 -17.81
CA ARG A 87 -2.53 1.90 -18.64
C ARG A 87 -2.90 0.66 -17.82
N ALA A 88 -3.64 -0.29 -18.41
CA ALA A 88 -4.08 -1.49 -17.69
C ALA A 88 -2.89 -2.38 -17.31
N GLU A 89 -1.89 -2.47 -18.19
CA GLU A 89 -0.68 -3.27 -18.01
C GLU A 89 0.12 -2.81 -16.78
N ASP A 90 0.03 -1.53 -16.44
CA ASP A 90 0.69 -0.95 -15.28
C ASP A 90 0.12 -1.49 -13.96
N TYR A 91 -1.19 -1.77 -13.90
CA TYR A 91 -1.84 -2.37 -12.72
C TYR A 91 -1.42 -3.82 -12.55
N GLU A 92 -1.31 -4.58 -13.65
CA GLU A 92 -0.77 -5.93 -13.60
C GLU A 92 0.72 -5.94 -13.25
N ALA A 93 1.49 -4.96 -13.72
CA ALA A 93 2.90 -4.83 -13.37
C ALA A 93 3.06 -4.53 -11.87
N LEU A 94 2.16 -3.74 -11.27
CA LEU A 94 2.14 -3.48 -9.84
C LEU A 94 1.88 -4.75 -9.03
N SER A 95 0.88 -5.57 -9.40
CA SER A 95 0.54 -6.80 -8.65
C SER A 95 1.67 -7.84 -8.65
N ARG A 96 2.58 -7.77 -9.61
CA ARG A 96 3.77 -8.64 -9.71
C ARG A 96 4.99 -8.11 -8.94
N ARG A 97 4.96 -6.89 -8.39
CA ARG A 97 6.11 -6.35 -7.65
C ARG A 97 6.28 -7.09 -6.31
N PRO A 98 7.49 -7.50 -5.94
CA PRO A 98 7.71 -8.23 -4.68
C PRO A 98 7.38 -7.36 -3.44
N GLU A 99 7.56 -6.05 -3.55
CA GLU A 99 7.19 -5.06 -2.53
C GLU A 99 5.68 -4.80 -2.44
N TRP A 100 4.92 -5.30 -3.42
CA TRP A 100 3.46 -5.25 -3.44
C TRP A 100 2.90 -6.55 -2.85
N THR A 101 2.85 -6.63 -1.53
CA THR A 101 2.63 -7.89 -0.82
C THR A 101 1.24 -7.95 -0.20
N ILE A 102 0.19 -8.23 -0.99
CA ILE A 102 -1.18 -8.33 -0.48
C ILE A 102 -1.32 -9.51 0.53
N ASP A 103 -0.64 -10.62 0.27
CA ASP A 103 -0.77 -11.86 1.06
C ASP A 103 -0.25 -11.74 2.51
N SER A 104 0.60 -10.74 2.78
CA SER A 104 1.10 -10.42 4.12
C SER A 104 0.49 -9.13 4.71
N THR A 105 -0.55 -8.59 4.07
CA THR A 105 -1.23 -7.38 4.56
C THR A 105 -2.42 -7.70 5.46
N ALA A 106 -2.69 -6.80 6.41
CA ALA A 106 -3.96 -6.77 7.14
C ALA A 106 -5.11 -6.25 6.26
N GLY A 107 -4.78 -5.56 5.16
CA GLY A 107 -5.73 -5.04 4.19
C GLY A 107 -5.10 -3.99 3.26
N LEU A 108 -5.80 -3.71 2.16
CA LEU A 108 -5.46 -2.69 1.17
C LEU A 108 -6.45 -1.53 1.24
N ILE A 109 -5.93 -0.31 1.35
CA ILE A 109 -6.70 0.93 1.20
C ILE A 109 -6.26 1.62 -0.09
N VAL A 110 -7.21 1.87 -1.00
CA VAL A 110 -6.98 2.66 -2.21
C VAL A 110 -7.61 4.04 -2.03
N TYR A 111 -6.78 5.07 -1.94
CA TYR A 111 -7.23 6.46 -1.82
C TYR A 111 -7.19 7.15 -3.19
N LEU A 112 -8.35 7.60 -3.67
CA LEU A 112 -8.48 8.28 -4.95
C LEU A 112 -8.31 9.81 -4.79
N ALA A 113 -7.06 10.28 -4.82
CA ALA A 113 -6.71 11.71 -4.82
C ALA A 113 -6.73 12.31 -6.24
N ILE A 114 -7.72 11.90 -7.05
CA ILE A 114 -7.87 12.30 -8.46
C ILE A 114 -9.21 13.00 -8.67
N PRO A 115 -9.39 13.75 -9.78
CA PRO A 115 -10.69 14.32 -10.13
C PRO A 115 -11.80 13.25 -10.27
N PRO A 116 -13.04 13.51 -9.80
CA PRO A 116 -14.12 12.52 -9.78
C PRO A 116 -14.43 11.88 -11.14
N LYS A 117 -14.23 12.61 -12.24
CA LYS A 117 -14.45 12.11 -13.61
C LYS A 117 -13.61 10.88 -13.96
N PHE A 118 -12.55 10.59 -13.21
CA PHE A 118 -11.67 9.44 -13.42
C PHE A 118 -11.97 8.25 -12.50
N PHE A 119 -12.88 8.39 -11.53
CA PHE A 119 -13.15 7.34 -10.54
C PHE A 119 -13.59 6.04 -11.20
N ALA A 120 -14.58 6.09 -12.10
CA ALA A 120 -15.09 4.91 -12.78
C ALA A 120 -13.99 4.15 -13.56
N GLN A 121 -13.08 4.90 -14.19
CA GLN A 121 -11.99 4.32 -14.96
C GLN A 121 -10.95 3.62 -14.08
N VAL A 122 -10.64 4.16 -12.90
CA VAL A 122 -9.69 3.55 -11.96
C VAL A 122 -10.33 2.35 -11.27
N SER A 123 -11.60 2.44 -10.89
CA SER A 123 -12.33 1.35 -10.24
C SER A 123 -12.51 0.14 -11.16
N SER A 124 -12.85 0.34 -12.44
CA SER A 124 -13.05 -0.78 -13.38
C SER A 124 -11.76 -1.54 -13.68
N LYS A 125 -10.62 -0.85 -13.72
CA LYS A 125 -9.29 -1.47 -13.94
C LYS A 125 -8.78 -2.24 -12.73
N HIS A 126 -9.25 -1.93 -11.52
CA HIS A 126 -8.93 -2.65 -10.29
C HIS A 126 -9.89 -3.84 -10.04
N ALA A 127 -10.98 -3.95 -10.82
CA ALA A 127 -12.09 -4.86 -10.56
C ALA A 127 -12.42 -5.86 -11.69
N PRO A 128 -11.47 -6.43 -12.46
CA PRO A 128 -11.84 -7.49 -13.38
C PRO A 128 -12.37 -8.75 -12.67
N GLU A 129 -12.20 -8.90 -11.35
CA GLU A 129 -12.62 -10.10 -10.60
C GLU A 129 -13.83 -9.90 -9.66
N ILE A 130 -14.34 -8.66 -9.48
CA ILE A 130 -15.38 -8.39 -8.46
C ILE A 130 -16.80 -8.35 -9.05
N TYR A 131 -16.97 -8.24 -10.37
CA TYR A 131 -18.29 -8.08 -10.99
C TYR A 131 -18.77 -9.26 -11.86
N ASP A 132 -17.99 -10.32 -12.02
CA ASP A 132 -18.41 -11.52 -12.80
C ASP A 132 -19.18 -12.57 -11.98
N ALA A 133 -19.62 -12.21 -10.78
CA ALA A 133 -20.51 -13.01 -9.94
C ALA A 133 -21.89 -12.35 -9.77
N THR A 134 -22.59 -12.07 -10.88
CA THR A 134 -24.06 -11.95 -10.86
C THR A 134 -24.69 -12.40 -12.15
#